data_AF-A0A162HUF7-F1
#
_entry.id   AF-A0A162HUF7-F1
#
_cell.length_a   1.000
_cell.length_b   1.000
_cell.length_c   1.000
_cell.angle_alpha   90.00
_cell.angle_beta   90.00
_cell.angle_gamma   90.00
#
_symmetry.space_group_name_H-M   'P 1'
#
loop_
_entity.id
_entity.type
_entity.pdbx_description
1 polymer ?
#
loop_
_entity_poly.entity_id
_entity_poly.type
_entity_poly.pdbx_seq_one_letter_code
_entity_poly.pdbx_strand_id
1 'polypeptide(L)'
;MDLNALCKNGHFAFVDGLTGLCAPAIPGSSNRIIVGGGATTTTTTTIDSDDVVKTCVDAAVARLAAGSRTVLLVDGLDAYVATGSGSGAAGAASLIMSLRENVHSTLVTLAADEPLVHMQAAARTTTRLEQEQAALVLGQAHAADQVVSLRRLDTGAAADVSGVLRVVVGPAAAASYEDGDGGEELLYHVAGDGSVRVFERGA
;
A
#
# COMPACT_ATOMS: atom_id res chain seq x y z
N MET A 1 17.65 -5.13 10.86
CA MET A 1 17.85 -3.84 10.18
C MET A 1 17.57 -2.73 11.19
N ASP A 2 18.48 -1.76 11.37
CA ASP A 2 18.28 -0.65 12.31
C ASP A 2 17.72 0.59 11.59
N LEU A 3 16.39 0.77 11.68
CA LEU A 3 15.69 1.88 11.04
C LEU A 3 16.11 3.25 11.61
N ASN A 4 16.51 3.31 12.88
CA ASN A 4 16.92 4.57 13.50
C ASN A 4 18.26 5.06 12.97
N ALA A 5 19.19 4.13 12.71
CA ALA A 5 20.45 4.46 12.05
C ALA A 5 20.21 4.98 10.62
N LEU A 6 19.30 4.35 9.88
CA LEU A 6 18.94 4.78 8.51
C LEU A 6 18.26 6.15 8.50
N CYS A 7 17.38 6.44 9.47
CA CYS A 7 16.81 7.78 9.67
C CYS A 7 17.89 8.84 9.85
N LYS A 8 18.86 8.60 10.74
CA LYS A 8 19.93 9.55 11.04
C LYS A 8 20.84 9.82 9.85
N ASN A 9 21.00 8.82 8.99
CA ASN A 9 21.82 8.92 7.78
C ASN A 9 21.03 9.45 6.56
N GLY A 10 19.74 9.80 6.72
CA GLY A 10 18.90 10.29 5.62
C GLY A 10 18.57 9.21 4.58
N HIS A 11 18.63 7.93 4.94
CA HIS A 11 18.29 6.81 4.05
C HIS A 11 16.89 6.25 4.30
N PHE A 12 16.20 6.73 5.34
CA PHE A 12 14.85 6.33 5.67
C PHE A 12 14.08 7.50 6.28
N ALA A 13 12.83 7.65 5.87
CA ALA A 13 11.88 8.60 6.45
C ALA A 13 10.53 7.89 6.54
N PHE A 14 9.71 8.28 7.51
CA PHE A 14 8.41 7.65 7.77
C PHE A 14 7.35 8.72 8.00
N VAL A 15 6.16 8.50 7.45
CA VAL A 15 5.00 9.36 7.64
C VAL A 15 3.88 8.51 8.23
N ASP A 16 3.53 8.78 9.48
CA ASP A 16 2.40 8.14 10.15
C ASP A 16 1.14 8.98 9.97
N GLY A 17 0.15 8.47 9.25
CA GLY A 17 -1.14 9.13 9.08
C GLY A 17 -2.30 8.48 9.83
N LEU A 18 -2.16 7.23 10.29
CA LEU A 18 -3.29 6.42 10.74
C LEU A 18 -3.24 6.08 12.24
N THR A 19 -2.08 6.11 12.90
CA THR A 19 -1.99 5.78 14.34
C THR A 19 -2.87 6.68 15.19
N GLY A 20 -2.99 7.96 14.83
CA GLY A 20 -3.89 8.89 15.50
C GLY A 20 -5.38 8.51 15.40
N LEU A 21 -5.80 7.91 14.28
CA LEU A 21 -7.19 7.48 14.06
C LEU A 21 -7.57 6.27 14.92
N CYS A 22 -6.60 5.40 15.22
CA CYS A 22 -6.82 4.17 15.97
C CYS A 22 -6.51 4.29 17.47
N ALA A 23 -5.90 5.40 17.90
CA ALA A 23 -5.60 5.67 19.31
C ALA A 23 -6.83 6.25 20.04
N PRO A 24 -7.03 5.94 21.34
CA PRO A 24 -8.11 6.55 22.11
C PRO A 24 -7.94 8.07 22.13
N ALA A 25 -9.01 8.79 21.79
CA ALA A 25 -9.03 10.24 21.77
C ALA A 25 -8.69 10.81 23.15
N ILE A 26 -7.50 11.37 23.31
CA ILE A 26 -7.14 12.14 24.51
C ILE A 26 -7.85 13.51 24.37
N PRO A 27 -8.62 13.97 25.37
CA PRO A 27 -9.25 15.28 25.33
C PRO A 27 -8.21 16.38 25.05
N GLY A 28 -8.35 17.10 23.93
CA GLY A 28 -7.40 18.12 23.47
C GLY A 28 -6.32 17.62 22.50
N SER A 29 -6.30 16.33 22.14
CA SER A 29 -5.45 15.77 21.09
C SER A 29 -6.21 15.74 19.76
N SER A 30 -5.73 16.48 18.77
CA SER A 30 -6.13 16.31 17.38
C SER A 30 -5.43 15.09 16.76
N ASN A 31 -6.04 14.51 15.73
CA ASN A 31 -5.39 13.51 14.88
C ASN A 31 -4.17 14.17 14.22
N ARG A 32 -2.98 13.59 14.43
CA ARG A 32 -1.71 14.16 13.97
C ARG A 32 -1.03 13.27 12.95
N ILE A 33 -0.64 13.83 11.81
CA ILE A 33 0.34 13.17 10.93
C ILE A 33 1.72 13.36 11.55
N ILE A 34 2.45 12.26 11.77
CA ILE A 34 3.81 12.29 12.32
C ILE A 34 4.80 12.07 11.18
N VAL A 35 5.59 13.10 10.85
CA VAL A 35 6.71 12.96 9.92
C VAL A 35 7.99 12.66 10.71
N GLY A 36 8.33 11.38 10.78
CA GLY A 36 9.56 10.84 11.37
C GLY A 36 10.68 10.67 10.34
N GLY A 37 11.93 10.57 10.82
CA GLY A 37 13.12 10.50 9.97
C GLY A 37 14.03 11.71 10.21
N GLY A 38 14.91 11.61 11.22
CA GLY A 38 15.82 12.69 11.64
C GLY A 38 15.62 13.11 13.10
N ALA A 39 16.33 14.16 13.54
CA ALA A 39 16.28 14.70 14.91
C ALA A 39 14.99 15.49 15.24
N THR A 40 14.14 15.75 14.24
CA THR A 40 12.96 16.61 14.34
C THR A 40 11.70 15.92 13.81
N THR A 41 10.76 15.68 14.71
CA THR A 41 9.41 15.21 14.39
C THR A 41 8.52 16.41 14.05
N THR A 42 8.00 16.47 12.81
CA THR A 42 7.00 17.48 12.44
C THR A 42 5.62 16.87 12.57
N THR A 43 4.67 17.64 13.10
CA THR A 43 3.31 17.16 13.33
C THR A 43 2.29 18.17 12.83
N THR A 44 1.36 17.70 12.00
CA THR A 44 0.26 18.51 11.45
C THR A 44 -1.06 18.06 12.07
N THR A 45 -1.92 19.00 12.46
CA THR A 45 -3.13 18.76 13.28
C THR A 45 -4.38 18.39 12.48
N THR A 46 -4.27 18.21 11.17
CA THR A 46 -5.40 17.91 10.27
C THR A 46 -4.99 16.79 9.33
N ILE A 47 -5.66 15.64 9.40
CA ILE A 47 -5.46 14.50 8.49
C ILE A 47 -6.50 14.51 7.36
N ASP A 48 -7.40 15.51 7.37
CA ASP A 48 -8.65 15.45 6.58
C ASP A 48 -8.49 15.87 5.11
N SER A 49 -7.26 15.99 4.59
CA SER A 49 -7.03 16.41 3.21
C SER A 49 -5.83 15.72 2.57
N ASP A 50 -6.02 15.31 1.32
CA ASP A 50 -5.00 14.75 0.43
C ASP A 50 -3.79 15.70 0.30
N ASP A 51 -4.01 17.02 0.32
CA ASP A 51 -2.94 18.03 0.25
C ASP A 51 -2.02 17.99 1.48
N VAL A 52 -2.58 17.71 2.65
CA VAL A 52 -1.80 17.63 3.89
C VAL A 52 -0.93 16.39 3.88
N VAL A 53 -1.50 15.25 3.44
CA VAL A 53 -0.73 14.02 3.24
C VAL A 53 0.40 14.24 2.25
N LYS A 54 0.11 14.83 1.08
CA LYS A 54 1.10 15.17 0.07
C LYS A 54 2.23 16.03 0.64
N THR A 55 1.88 17.12 1.33
CA THR A 55 2.86 18.04 1.93
C THR A 55 3.76 17.33 2.95
N CYS A 56 3.20 16.42 3.75
CA CYS A 56 3.96 15.66 4.73
C CYS A 56 4.92 14.66 4.06
N VAL A 57 4.48 13.99 3.00
CA VAL A 57 5.33 13.08 2.22
C VAL A 57 6.42 13.85 1.48
N ASP A 58 6.11 14.98 0.84
CA ASP A 58 7.10 15.84 0.19
C ASP A 58 8.16 16.33 1.20
N ALA A 59 7.74 16.70 2.41
CA ALA A 59 8.65 17.07 3.49
C ALA A 59 9.52 15.89 3.97
N ALA A 60 9.00 14.66 3.96
CA ALA A 60 9.76 13.45 4.27
C ALA A 60 10.80 13.15 3.19
N VAL A 61 10.40 13.22 1.92
CA VAL A 61 11.29 13.02 0.76
C VAL A 61 12.42 14.05 0.76
N ALA A 62 12.14 15.31 1.09
CA ALA A 62 13.15 16.36 1.20
C ALA A 62 14.21 16.10 2.29
N ARG A 63 13.94 15.22 3.27
CA ARG A 63 14.91 14.82 4.31
C ARG A 63 15.82 13.67 3.88
N LEU A 64 15.47 12.98 2.80
CA LEU A 64 16.29 11.91 2.28
C LEU A 64 17.55 12.48 1.60
N ALA A 65 18.62 11.69 1.59
CA ALA A 65 19.86 12.07 0.94
C ALA A 65 19.62 12.42 -0.53
N ALA A 66 20.08 13.61 -0.94
CA ALA A 66 19.90 14.11 -2.31
C ALA A 66 20.53 13.17 -3.34
N GLY A 67 19.86 13.00 -4.49
CA GLY A 67 20.33 12.15 -5.59
C GLY A 67 20.14 10.64 -5.38
N SER A 68 19.49 10.22 -4.29
CA SER A 68 19.11 8.82 -4.08
C SER A 68 17.84 8.45 -4.86
N ARG A 69 17.74 7.17 -5.25
CA ARG A 69 16.51 6.61 -5.85
C ARG A 69 15.51 6.33 -4.74
N THR A 70 14.63 7.28 -4.48
CA THR A 70 13.60 7.16 -3.44
C THR A 70 12.54 6.13 -3.83
N VAL A 71 12.32 5.13 -2.99
CA VAL A 71 11.21 4.19 -3.10
C VAL A 71 10.16 4.56 -2.07
N LEU A 72 8.93 4.80 -2.51
CA LEU A 72 7.79 5.11 -1.66
C LEU A 72 7.03 3.82 -1.34
N LEU A 73 6.84 3.53 -0.05
CA LEU A 73 5.98 2.46 0.42
C LEU A 73 4.73 3.08 1.01
N VAL A 74 3.57 2.76 0.45
CA VAL A 74 2.27 3.23 0.92
C VAL A 74 1.50 2.04 1.48
N ASP A 75 1.18 2.10 2.76
CA ASP A 75 0.41 1.09 3.48
C ASP A 75 -0.83 1.72 4.12
N GLY A 76 -1.93 0.98 4.17
CA GLY A 76 -3.21 1.42 4.73
C GLY A 76 -3.96 2.47 3.90
N LEU A 77 -3.73 2.55 2.59
CA LEU A 77 -4.46 3.49 1.72
C LEU A 77 -5.96 3.16 1.63
N ASP A 78 -6.30 1.88 1.71
CA ASP A 78 -7.67 1.38 1.85
C ASP A 78 -8.33 1.84 3.15
N ALA A 79 -7.62 1.77 4.27
CA ALA A 79 -8.10 2.30 5.55
C ALA A 79 -8.31 3.82 5.48
N TYR A 80 -7.40 4.57 4.84
CA TYR A 80 -7.54 6.01 4.63
C TYR A 80 -8.83 6.36 3.85
N VAL A 81 -9.12 5.64 2.77
CA VAL A 81 -10.37 5.80 2.01
C VAL A 81 -11.58 5.37 2.83
N ALA A 82 -11.48 4.27 3.59
CA ALA A 82 -12.57 3.72 4.38
C ALA A 82 -13.00 4.62 5.54
N THR A 83 -12.07 5.36 6.17
CA THR A 83 -12.40 6.31 7.24
C THR A 83 -13.11 7.57 6.73
N GLY A 84 -13.26 7.72 5.41
CA GLY A 84 -13.74 8.96 4.79
C GLY A 84 -12.74 10.11 4.95
N SER A 85 -11.48 9.79 5.25
CA SER A 85 -10.39 10.75 5.22
C SER A 85 -10.00 11.01 3.75
N GLY A 86 -9.85 12.28 3.38
CA GLY A 86 -9.57 12.65 1.99
C GLY A 86 -10.78 12.55 1.06
N SER A 87 -10.51 12.50 -0.25
CA SER A 87 -11.54 12.65 -1.29
C SER A 87 -12.06 11.32 -1.87
N GLY A 88 -12.00 10.22 -1.10
CA GLY A 88 -12.39 8.87 -1.54
C GLY A 88 -11.38 8.23 -2.50
N ALA A 89 -11.79 7.19 -3.23
CA ALA A 89 -10.92 6.42 -4.12
C ALA A 89 -10.31 7.28 -5.25
N ALA A 90 -11.08 8.20 -5.80
CA ALA A 90 -10.59 9.13 -6.83
C ALA A 90 -9.56 10.11 -6.27
N GLY A 91 -9.79 10.64 -5.06
CA GLY A 91 -8.82 11.48 -4.33
C GLY A 91 -7.52 10.74 -4.07
N ALA A 92 -7.63 9.54 -3.50
CA ALA A 92 -6.49 8.66 -3.25
C ALA A 92 -5.70 8.35 -4.54
N ALA A 93 -6.38 8.09 -5.66
CA ALA A 93 -5.72 7.87 -6.95
C ALA A 93 -4.95 9.12 -7.42
N SER A 94 -5.56 10.32 -7.31
CA SER A 94 -4.90 11.58 -7.64
C SER A 94 -3.70 11.86 -6.73
N LEU A 95 -3.85 11.61 -5.43
CA LEU A 95 -2.78 11.75 -4.44
C LEU A 95 -1.59 10.85 -4.80
N ILE A 96 -1.84 9.56 -5.06
CA ILE A 96 -0.80 8.61 -5.45
C ILE A 96 -0.12 9.05 -6.76
N MET A 97 -0.87 9.53 -7.74
CA MET A 97 -0.30 10.05 -8.98
C MET A 97 0.64 11.24 -8.71
N SER A 98 0.22 12.21 -7.89
CA SER A 98 1.07 13.35 -7.52
C SER A 98 2.31 12.94 -6.73
N LEU A 99 2.23 11.91 -5.88
CA LEU A 99 3.39 11.40 -5.15
C LEU A 99 4.39 10.69 -6.06
N ARG A 100 3.91 9.96 -7.08
CA ARG A 100 4.75 9.27 -8.07
C ARG A 100 5.63 10.24 -8.86
N GLU A 101 5.23 11.50 -9.02
CA GLU A 101 6.04 12.53 -9.70
C GLU A 101 7.36 12.85 -8.97
N ASN A 102 7.41 12.62 -7.65
CA ASN A 102 8.53 13.01 -6.80
C ASN A 102 9.42 11.83 -6.35
N VAL A 103 9.12 10.60 -6.76
CA VAL A 103 9.82 9.39 -6.31
C VAL A 103 10.21 8.50 -7.49
N HIS A 104 11.19 7.61 -7.28
CA HIS A 104 11.67 6.72 -8.33
C HIS A 104 10.73 5.54 -8.57
N SER A 105 10.16 4.98 -7.51
CA SER A 105 9.25 3.84 -7.58
C SER A 105 8.30 3.88 -6.38
N THR A 106 7.10 3.31 -6.55
CA THR A 106 6.07 3.28 -5.53
C THR A 106 5.52 1.85 -5.38
N LEU A 107 5.48 1.36 -4.15
CA LEU A 107 4.81 0.12 -3.77
C LEU A 107 3.58 0.49 -2.93
N VAL A 108 2.40 0.06 -3.37
CA VAL A 108 1.13 0.28 -2.66
C VAL A 108 0.59 -1.08 -2.21
N THR A 109 0.31 -1.22 -0.91
CA THR A 109 -0.39 -2.38 -0.36
C THR A 109 -1.87 -2.06 -0.17
N LEU A 110 -2.74 -2.97 -0.62
CA LEU A 110 -4.19 -2.84 -0.52
C LEU A 110 -4.80 -4.19 -0.14
N ALA A 111 -5.81 -4.19 0.73
CA ALA A 111 -6.63 -5.36 0.97
C ALA A 111 -7.55 -5.64 -0.24
N ALA A 112 -7.32 -6.77 -0.89
CA ALA A 112 -8.09 -7.24 -2.05
C ALA A 112 -8.99 -8.44 -1.71
N ASP A 113 -9.63 -8.41 -0.53
CA ASP A 113 -10.54 -9.48 -0.12
C ASP A 113 -11.71 -9.59 -1.11
N GLU A 114 -12.01 -10.81 -1.55
CA GLU A 114 -13.08 -11.10 -2.51
C GLU A 114 -14.41 -10.37 -2.22
N PRO A 115 -14.98 -10.35 -1.00
CA PRO A 115 -16.22 -9.60 -0.72
C PRO A 115 -16.09 -8.09 -0.87
N LEU A 116 -14.88 -7.52 -0.84
CA LEU A 116 -14.63 -6.08 -0.95
C LEU A 116 -14.32 -5.64 -2.39
N VAL A 117 -13.96 -6.58 -3.27
CA VAL A 117 -13.59 -6.30 -4.67
C VAL A 117 -14.67 -6.77 -5.65
N HIS A 118 -15.37 -7.88 -5.35
CA HIS A 118 -16.47 -8.34 -6.19
C HIS A 118 -17.72 -7.50 -5.96
N MET A 119 -18.05 -6.63 -6.92
CA MET A 119 -19.36 -5.99 -7.00
C MET A 119 -20.41 -7.07 -7.18
N GLN A 120 -21.09 -7.47 -6.10
CA GLN A 120 -22.09 -8.53 -6.12
C GLN A 120 -23.25 -8.14 -7.05
N ALA A 121 -23.24 -8.67 -8.27
CA ALA A 121 -24.29 -8.46 -9.26
C ALA A 121 -25.66 -9.07 -8.86
N ALA A 122 -25.76 -9.77 -7.72
CA ALA A 122 -26.91 -10.61 -7.38
C ALA A 122 -27.60 -10.31 -6.03
N ALA A 123 -27.11 -9.40 -5.19
CA ALA A 123 -27.76 -9.07 -3.93
C ALA A 123 -27.88 -7.54 -3.76
N ARG A 124 -29.11 -7.07 -3.56
CA ARG A 124 -29.48 -5.65 -3.40
C ARG A 124 -28.55 -4.95 -2.39
N THR A 125 -27.83 -3.94 -2.89
CA THR A 125 -27.13 -2.86 -2.17
C THR A 125 -25.64 -3.10 -1.92
N THR A 126 -24.80 -2.72 -2.89
CA THR A 126 -23.37 -2.49 -2.64
C THR A 126 -23.21 -1.27 -1.74
N THR A 127 -22.47 -1.38 -0.65
CA THR A 127 -22.21 -0.24 0.22
C THR A 127 -21.27 0.77 -0.44
N ARG A 128 -21.26 2.02 0.01
CA ARG A 128 -20.27 3.00 -0.48
C ARG A 128 -18.84 2.54 -0.19
N LEU A 129 -18.61 1.90 0.95
CA LEU A 129 -17.30 1.36 1.30
C LEU A 129 -16.83 0.32 0.28
N GLU A 130 -17.68 -0.65 -0.07
CA GLU A 130 -17.39 -1.65 -1.11
C GLU A 130 -17.12 -1.00 -2.47
N GLN A 131 -17.95 0.00 -2.85
CA GLN A 131 -17.79 0.69 -4.12
C GLN A 131 -16.46 1.46 -4.21
N GLU A 132 -16.10 2.21 -3.16
CA GLU A 132 -14.86 2.97 -3.10
C GLU A 132 -13.63 2.05 -3.02
N GLN A 133 -13.70 0.97 -2.22
CA GLN A 133 -12.62 -0.02 -2.13
C GLN A 133 -12.37 -0.72 -3.47
N ALA A 134 -13.43 -1.18 -4.14
CA ALA A 134 -13.32 -1.80 -5.45
C ALA A 134 -12.76 -0.82 -6.49
N ALA A 135 -13.22 0.44 -6.48
CA ALA A 135 -12.71 1.48 -7.37
C ALA A 135 -11.22 1.78 -7.12
N LEU A 136 -10.80 1.83 -5.86
CA LEU A 136 -9.40 2.03 -5.48
C LEU A 136 -8.52 0.87 -5.94
N VAL A 137 -8.87 -0.37 -5.58
CA VAL A 137 -8.08 -1.56 -5.90
C VAL A 137 -7.97 -1.75 -7.42
N LEU A 138 -9.09 -1.70 -8.14
CA LEU A 138 -9.08 -1.87 -9.60
C LEU A 138 -8.35 -0.72 -10.30
N GLY A 139 -8.54 0.52 -9.81
CA GLY A 139 -7.84 1.69 -10.35
C GLY A 139 -6.33 1.60 -10.17
N GLN A 140 -5.85 1.22 -8.98
CA GLN A 140 -4.42 1.05 -8.72
C GLN A 140 -3.85 -0.15 -9.48
N ALA A 141 -4.57 -1.27 -9.56
CA ALA A 141 -4.13 -2.44 -10.33
C ALA A 141 -4.00 -2.12 -11.83
N HIS A 142 -4.92 -1.33 -12.39
CA HIS A 142 -4.84 -0.87 -13.77
C HIS A 142 -3.65 0.07 -14.02
N ALA A 143 -3.34 0.94 -13.06
CA ALA A 143 -2.26 1.91 -13.14
C ALA A 143 -0.89 1.38 -12.68
N ALA A 144 -0.77 0.10 -12.35
CA ALA A 144 0.47 -0.51 -11.86
C ALA A 144 1.28 -1.13 -13.00
N ASP A 145 2.61 -0.99 -12.93
CA ASP A 145 3.54 -1.70 -13.83
C ASP A 145 3.60 -3.20 -13.52
N GLN A 146 3.31 -3.58 -12.29
CA GLN A 146 3.24 -4.96 -11.84
C GLN A 146 2.23 -5.08 -10.69
N VAL A 147 1.40 -6.12 -10.72
CA VAL A 147 0.46 -6.47 -9.65
C VAL A 147 0.92 -7.78 -9.03
N VAL A 148 1.17 -7.76 -7.73
CA VAL A 148 1.49 -8.94 -6.94
C VAL A 148 0.29 -9.24 -6.03
N SER A 149 -0.34 -10.39 -6.24
CA SER A 149 -1.51 -10.83 -5.49
C SER A 149 -1.16 -12.02 -4.59
N LEU A 150 -1.69 -12.02 -3.38
CA LEU A 150 -1.57 -13.11 -2.43
C LEU A 150 -2.97 -13.67 -2.15
N ARG A 151 -3.14 -14.99 -2.30
CA ARG A 151 -4.35 -15.69 -1.86
C ARG A 151 -4.00 -16.88 -0.98
N ARG A 152 -4.88 -17.21 -0.05
CA ARG A 152 -4.77 -18.46 0.72
C ARG A 152 -5.13 -19.66 -0.18
N LEU A 153 -4.73 -20.85 0.24
CA LEU A 153 -5.13 -22.08 -0.43
C LEU A 153 -6.63 -22.32 -0.24
N ASP A 154 -7.34 -22.60 -1.33
CA ASP A 154 -8.78 -22.93 -1.32
C ASP A 154 -9.06 -24.25 -0.57
N THR A 155 -8.06 -25.14 -0.52
CA THR A 155 -8.15 -26.45 0.14
C THR A 155 -7.95 -26.40 1.66
N GLY A 156 -7.68 -25.22 2.22
CA GLY A 156 -7.37 -25.04 3.65
C GLY A 156 -5.86 -25.07 3.95
N ALA A 157 -5.52 -24.95 5.24
CA ALA A 157 -4.14 -24.77 5.69
C ALA A 157 -3.27 -26.01 5.43
N ALA A 158 -2.08 -25.80 4.88
CA ALA A 158 -1.03 -26.81 4.75
C ALA A 158 0.14 -26.46 5.68
N ALA A 159 0.88 -27.47 6.14
CA ALA A 159 2.02 -27.27 7.05
C ALA A 159 3.15 -26.46 6.39
N ASP A 160 3.43 -26.74 5.12
CA ASP A 160 4.58 -26.19 4.40
C ASP A 160 4.21 -25.16 3.32
N VAL A 161 2.93 -24.79 3.23
CA VAL A 161 2.42 -23.83 2.23
C VAL A 161 1.41 -22.91 2.88
N SER A 162 1.69 -21.60 2.86
CA SER A 162 0.79 -20.57 3.38
C SER A 162 -0.22 -20.11 2.34
N GLY A 163 0.15 -20.08 1.07
CA GLY A 163 -0.74 -19.64 0.01
C GLY A 163 -0.09 -19.60 -1.38
N VAL A 164 -0.79 -18.94 -2.29
CA VAL A 164 -0.37 -18.69 -3.67
C VAL A 164 -0.02 -17.21 -3.83
N LEU A 165 1.11 -16.95 -4.47
CA LEU A 165 1.58 -15.67 -4.94
C LEU A 165 1.38 -15.62 -6.46
N ARG A 166 0.64 -14.63 -6.97
CA ARG A 166 0.50 -14.40 -8.41
C ARG A 166 1.13 -13.08 -8.79
N VAL A 167 1.98 -13.09 -9.81
CA VAL A 167 2.68 -11.91 -10.31
C VAL A 167 2.20 -11.62 -11.72
N VAL A 168 1.60 -10.45 -11.92
CA VAL A 168 1.11 -10.00 -13.23
C VAL A 168 1.88 -8.76 -13.62
N VAL A 169 2.42 -8.76 -14.83
CA VAL A 169 3.07 -7.58 -15.38
C VAL A 169 2.02 -6.73 -16.10
N GLY A 170 2.03 -5.43 -15.81
CA GLY A 170 1.13 -4.45 -16.40
C GLY A 170 1.32 -4.34 -17.92
N PRO A 171 0.32 -3.79 -18.64
CA PRO A 171 0.28 -3.80 -20.10
C PRO A 171 1.48 -3.07 -20.76
N ALA A 172 2.08 -2.09 -20.08
CA ALA A 172 3.27 -1.38 -20.57
C ALA A 172 4.54 -2.25 -20.62
N ALA A 173 4.67 -3.21 -19.71
CA ALA A 173 5.83 -4.12 -19.63
C ALA A 173 5.53 -5.52 -20.20
N ALA A 174 4.27 -5.84 -20.49
CA ALA A 174 3.86 -7.09 -21.13
C ALA A 174 4.40 -7.24 -22.57
N ALA A 175 4.76 -6.15 -23.24
CA ALA A 175 5.33 -6.18 -24.61
C ALA A 175 6.70 -6.88 -24.71
N SER A 176 7.38 -7.13 -23.57
CA SER A 176 8.68 -7.81 -23.51
C SER A 176 8.62 -9.26 -23.02
N TYR A 177 7.43 -9.78 -22.69
CA TYR A 177 7.26 -11.18 -22.27
C TYR A 177 6.54 -11.94 -23.38
N GLU A 178 7.24 -12.90 -24.01
CA GLU A 178 6.72 -13.70 -25.14
C GLU A 178 5.72 -14.79 -24.71
N ASP A 179 5.46 -14.95 -23.40
CA ASP A 179 4.58 -16.00 -22.88
C ASP A 179 3.20 -15.44 -22.50
N GLY A 180 2.19 -15.86 -23.26
CA GLY A 180 0.85 -15.27 -23.31
C GLY A 180 -0.10 -15.65 -22.18
N ASP A 181 0.36 -16.03 -20.98
CA ASP A 181 -0.50 -16.54 -19.90
C ASP A 181 -0.80 -15.54 -18.76
N GLY A 182 -0.53 -14.24 -18.97
CA GLY A 182 -1.11 -13.20 -18.11
C GLY A 182 -0.71 -13.23 -16.62
N GLY A 183 0.39 -13.88 -16.25
CA GLY A 183 1.03 -13.82 -14.93
C GLY A 183 1.62 -15.15 -14.44
N GLU A 184 2.65 -15.08 -13.59
CA GLU A 184 3.32 -16.22 -12.96
C GLU A 184 2.64 -16.59 -11.63
N GLU A 185 2.38 -17.88 -11.38
CA GLU A 185 1.84 -18.38 -10.11
C GLU A 185 2.88 -19.21 -9.35
N LEU A 186 3.12 -18.82 -8.09
CA LEU A 186 4.10 -19.41 -7.18
C LEU A 186 3.42 -19.78 -5.85
N LEU A 187 4.01 -20.69 -5.11
CA LEU A 187 3.63 -20.97 -3.72
C LEU A 187 4.51 -20.16 -2.78
N TYR A 188 3.94 -19.72 -1.66
CA TYR A 188 4.72 -19.11 -0.58
C TYR A 188 4.45 -19.78 0.76
N HIS A 189 5.47 -19.76 1.62
CA HIS A 189 5.41 -20.23 2.98
C HIS A 189 6.02 -19.20 3.93
N VAL A 190 5.25 -18.81 4.94
CA VAL A 190 5.70 -17.98 6.05
C VAL A 190 5.91 -18.88 7.26
N ALA A 191 7.16 -19.05 7.66
CA ALA A 191 7.51 -19.85 8.82
C ALA A 191 7.25 -19.08 10.13
N GLY A 192 7.18 -19.81 11.25
CA GLY A 192 6.90 -19.22 12.57
C GLY A 192 7.97 -18.24 13.07
N ASP A 193 9.16 -18.25 12.48
CA ASP A 193 10.25 -17.30 12.75
C ASP A 193 10.16 -16.02 11.89
N GLY A 194 9.14 -15.92 11.04
CA GLY A 194 8.94 -14.81 10.10
C GLY A 194 9.74 -14.95 8.79
N SER A 195 10.47 -16.04 8.59
CA SER A 195 11.12 -16.29 7.30
C SER A 195 10.09 -16.63 6.22
N VAL A 196 10.34 -16.15 4.99
CA VAL A 196 9.45 -16.34 3.85
C VAL A 196 10.19 -17.08 2.75
N ARG A 197 9.56 -18.13 2.20
CA ARG A 197 10.05 -18.87 1.03
C ARG A 197 9.02 -18.82 -0.08
N VAL A 198 9.48 -18.69 -1.32
CA VAL A 198 8.66 -18.71 -2.54
C VAL A 198 9.23 -19.80 -3.46
N PHE A 199 8.36 -20.64 -4.02
CA PHE A 199 8.75 -21.80 -4.83
C PHE A 199 7.67 -22.20 -5.82
N GLU A 200 8.07 -22.86 -6.90
CA GLU A 200 7.15 -23.40 -7.91
C GLU A 200 6.34 -24.59 -7.36
N ARG A 201 5.17 -24.85 -7.96
CA ARG A 201 4.36 -25.99 -7.57
C ARG A 201 5.02 -27.29 -8.02
N GLY A 202 5.44 -28.12 -7.06
CA GLY A 202 6.02 -29.45 -7.32
C GLY A 202 7.56 -29.47 -7.38
N ALA A 203 8.22 -28.37 -6.98
CA ALA A 203 9.66 -28.28 -6.79
C ALA A 203 10.13 -28.81 -5.42
#